data_AF-A0A3E0G8I8-F1
#
_entry.id   AF-A0A3E0G8I8-F1
#
_cell.length_a   1.000
_cell.length_b   1.000
_cell.length_c   1.000
_cell.angle_alpha   90.00
_cell.angle_beta   90.00
_cell.angle_gamma   90.00
#
_symmetry.space_group_name_H-M   'P 1'
#
loop_
_entity.id
_entity.type
_entity.pdbx_description
1 polymer ?
#
loop_
_entity_poly.entity_id
_entity_poly.type
_entity_poly.pdbx_seq_one_letter_code
_entity_poly.pdbx_strand_id
1 'polypeptide(L)'
;MKIVLLRADCGNARTCPNINLSDRGTYVVQGYIVAPEQRVCSDEAVVEIPLSLLPELSGAALQDGLVLTDHGTLHVRGKQITDVEVLAELDLPAGENAVEIPKALLPELVTADA
;
A
#
# COMPACT_ATOMS: atom_id res chain seq x y z
N MET A 1 -3.51 -8.78 13.33
CA MET A 1 -2.15 -8.18 13.48
C MET A 1 -2.34 -6.72 13.83
N LYS A 2 -1.39 -6.05 14.48
CA LYS A 2 -1.53 -4.61 14.77
C LYS A 2 -0.87 -3.77 13.68
N ILE A 3 -1.50 -2.65 13.34
CA ILE A 3 -0.97 -1.69 12.39
C ILE A 3 -0.88 -0.29 13.02
N VAL A 4 0.03 0.54 12.50
CA VAL A 4 0.20 1.93 12.88
C VAL A 4 0.30 2.76 11.61
N LEU A 5 -0.53 3.79 11.49
CA LEU A 5 -0.52 4.70 10.35
C LEU A 5 0.82 5.42 10.21
N LEU A 6 1.40 5.37 9.01
CA LEU A 6 2.62 6.11 8.65
C LEU A 6 2.33 7.29 7.74
N ARG A 7 1.57 7.07 6.65
CA ARG A 7 1.28 8.09 5.65
C ARG A 7 -0.16 7.96 5.17
N ALA A 8 -0.83 9.08 4.95
CA ALA A 8 -2.17 9.14 4.35
C ALA A 8 -2.30 10.42 3.51
N ASP A 9 -3.11 10.35 2.45
CA ASP A 9 -3.28 11.46 1.50
C ASP A 9 -4.46 12.39 1.87
N CYS A 10 -5.13 12.15 3.01
CA CYS A 10 -6.21 13.01 3.48
C CYS A 10 -6.31 13.12 5.00
N GLY A 11 -6.90 14.22 5.47
CA GLY A 11 -6.89 14.63 6.88
C GLY A 11 -7.66 13.72 7.85
N ASN A 12 -8.53 12.81 7.36
CA ASN A 12 -9.19 11.80 8.19
C ASN A 12 -8.51 10.42 8.14
N ALA A 13 -7.50 10.25 7.28
CA ALA A 13 -6.64 9.08 7.11
C ALA A 13 -7.30 7.69 6.92
N ARG A 14 -8.62 7.62 6.74
CA ARG A 14 -9.36 6.34 6.62
C ARG A 14 -10.06 6.13 5.29
N THR A 15 -10.47 7.22 4.62
CA THR A 15 -11.21 7.14 3.36
C THR A 15 -10.34 7.41 2.13
N CYS A 16 -9.02 7.32 2.30
CA CYS A 16 -8.07 7.58 1.24
C CYS A 16 -6.91 6.60 1.34
N PRO A 17 -6.19 6.37 0.23
CA PRO A 17 -4.99 5.56 0.23
C PRO A 17 -4.03 5.95 1.35
N ASN A 18 -3.52 4.94 2.04
CA ASN A 18 -2.62 5.12 3.18
C ASN A 18 -1.67 3.93 3.33
N ILE A 19 -0.61 4.15 4.09
CA ILE A 19 0.43 3.17 4.38
C ILE A 19 0.57 3.06 5.89
N ASN A 20 0.52 1.83 6.38
CA ASN A 20 0.67 1.50 7.79
C ASN A 20 1.85 0.56 7.99
N LEU A 21 2.50 0.65 9.15
CA LEU A 21 3.49 -0.31 9.62
C LEU A 21 2.79 -1.38 10.46
N SER A 22 3.00 -2.65 10.13
CA SER A 22 2.55 -3.75 10.98
C SER A 22 3.53 -4.05 12.11
N ASP A 23 3.04 -4.68 13.18
CA ASP A 23 3.86 -5.26 14.25
C ASP A 23 4.76 -6.42 13.79
N ARG A 24 4.63 -6.86 12.53
CA ARG A 24 5.48 -7.86 11.89
C ARG A 24 6.63 -7.25 11.07
N GLY A 25 6.73 -5.92 11.04
CA GLY A 25 7.75 -5.23 10.24
C GLY A 25 7.48 -5.28 8.74
N THR A 26 6.22 -5.42 8.34
CA THR A 26 5.73 -5.28 6.96
C THR A 26 4.94 -4.00 6.81
N TYR A 27 4.70 -3.56 5.57
CA TYR A 27 3.79 -2.45 5.30
C TYR A 27 2.43 -2.99 4.86
N VAL A 28 1.38 -2.38 5.40
CA VAL A 28 0.00 -2.56 4.95
C VAL A 28 -0.39 -1.33 4.15
N VAL A 29 -0.63 -1.52 2.86
CA VAL A 29 -0.94 -0.47 1.90
C VAL A 29 -2.40 -0.57 1.51
N GLN A 30 -3.18 0.46 1.85
CA GLN A 30 -4.55 0.65 1.39
C GLN A 30 -4.54 1.49 0.12
N GLY A 31 -5.30 1.07 -0.88
CA GLY A 31 -5.44 1.79 -2.14
C GLY A 31 -6.64 1.32 -2.95
N TYR A 32 -6.80 1.91 -4.14
CA TYR A 32 -7.91 1.58 -5.03
C TYR A 32 -7.72 0.21 -5.66
N ILE A 33 -8.82 -0.53 -5.84
CA ILE A 33 -8.81 -1.82 -6.53
C ILE A 33 -8.40 -1.60 -7.98
N VAL A 34 -7.40 -2.37 -8.42
CA VAL A 34 -7.04 -2.46 -9.84
C VAL A 34 -7.57 -3.77 -10.42
N ALA A 35 -7.66 -3.83 -11.75
CA ALA A 35 -8.27 -4.95 -12.46
C ALA A 35 -7.65 -6.30 -12.06
N PRO A 36 -8.47 -7.37 -11.92
CA PRO A 36 -8.01 -8.67 -11.41
C PRO A 36 -6.97 -9.34 -12.31
N GLU A 37 -6.85 -8.89 -13.56
CA GLU A 37 -5.85 -9.34 -14.54
C GLU A 37 -4.40 -9.11 -14.06
N GLN A 38 -4.18 -8.18 -13.12
CA GLN A 38 -2.86 -7.91 -12.54
C GLN A 38 -2.53 -8.82 -11.35
N ARG A 39 -3.45 -9.69 -10.93
CA ARG A 39 -3.18 -10.69 -9.88
C ARG A 39 -2.34 -11.82 -10.47
N VAL A 40 -1.21 -12.10 -9.83
CA VAL A 40 -0.33 -13.21 -10.23
C VAL A 40 -0.74 -14.50 -9.53
N CYS A 41 -1.16 -14.41 -8.26
CA CYS A 41 -1.58 -15.53 -7.41
C CYS A 41 -2.93 -15.26 -6.74
N SER A 42 -3.58 -16.30 -6.22
CA SER A 42 -4.91 -16.19 -5.59
C SER A 42 -4.88 -15.47 -4.23
N ASP A 43 -3.73 -15.39 -3.58
CA ASP A 43 -3.50 -14.68 -2.31
C ASP A 43 -2.85 -13.30 -2.52
N GLU A 44 -2.71 -12.85 -3.76
CA GLU A 44 -2.17 -11.54 -4.10
C GLU A 44 -3.23 -10.59 -4.67
N ALA A 45 -3.00 -9.30 -4.44
CA ALA A 45 -3.76 -8.24 -5.08
C ALA A 45 -2.81 -7.10 -5.48
N VAL A 46 -3.32 -6.24 -6.36
CA VAL A 46 -2.70 -4.98 -6.72
C VAL A 46 -3.63 -3.86 -6.29
N VAL A 47 -3.06 -2.87 -5.63
CA VAL A 47 -3.75 -1.63 -5.27
C VAL A 47 -3.08 -0.45 -5.95
N GLU A 48 -3.85 0.55 -6.32
CA GLU A 48 -3.34 1.81 -6.84
C GLU A 48 -3.35 2.88 -5.73
N ILE A 49 -2.22 3.56 -5.57
CA ILE A 49 -2.05 4.65 -4.61
C ILE A 49 -1.43 5.87 -5.32
N PRO A 50 -1.68 7.10 -4.84
CA PRO A 50 -1.02 8.28 -5.40
C PRO A 50 0.48 8.28 -5.07
N LEU A 51 1.32 8.72 -6.01
CA LEU A 51 2.77 8.82 -5.81
C LEU A 51 3.12 9.82 -4.69
N SER A 52 2.22 10.75 -4.35
CA SER A 52 2.38 11.69 -3.22
C SER A 52 2.60 11.00 -1.87
N LEU A 53 2.18 9.75 -1.71
CA LEU A 53 2.46 8.95 -0.50
C LEU A 53 3.90 8.45 -0.44
N LEU A 54 4.55 8.31 -1.60
CA LEU A 54 5.91 7.80 -1.75
C LEU A 54 6.69 8.67 -2.76
N PRO A 55 6.85 9.98 -2.50
CA PRO A 55 7.52 10.90 -3.43
C PRO A 55 8.97 10.50 -3.68
N GLU A 56 9.58 9.73 -2.77
CA GLU A 56 10.94 9.21 -2.88
C GLU A 56 11.10 8.25 -4.06
N LEU A 57 10.00 7.63 -4.53
CA LEU A 57 10.02 6.73 -5.69
C LEU A 57 9.99 7.48 -7.02
N SER A 58 9.77 8.80 -7.02
CA SER A 58 9.80 9.61 -8.23
C SER A 58 11.20 9.63 -8.83
N GLY A 59 11.40 8.90 -9.94
CA GLY A 59 12.69 8.79 -10.62
C GLY A 59 13.63 7.75 -10.01
N ALA A 60 13.17 6.94 -9.05
CA ALA A 60 13.92 5.81 -8.50
C ALA A 60 13.77 4.55 -9.37
N ALA A 61 14.72 3.63 -9.26
CA ALA A 61 14.56 2.29 -9.80
C ALA A 61 13.56 1.51 -8.94
N LEU A 62 12.42 1.14 -9.52
CA LEU A 62 11.35 0.44 -8.81
C LEU A 62 11.68 -1.05 -8.64
N GLN A 63 11.33 -1.57 -7.46
CA GLN A 63 11.43 -3.00 -7.15
C GLN A 63 10.32 -3.79 -7.85
N ASP A 64 10.52 -5.10 -8.03
CA ASP A 64 9.47 -5.98 -8.52
C ASP A 64 8.24 -5.95 -7.59
N GLY A 65 7.07 -5.71 -8.16
CA GLY A 65 5.82 -5.45 -7.43
C GLY A 65 5.45 -3.97 -7.30
N LEU A 66 6.28 -3.05 -7.80
CA LEU A 66 5.96 -1.62 -7.93
C LEU A 66 5.95 -1.21 -9.40
N VAL A 67 4.87 -0.57 -9.85
CA VAL A 67 4.77 -0.04 -11.21
C VAL A 67 4.23 1.38 -11.17
N LEU A 68 5.01 2.34 -11.67
CA LEU A 68 4.54 3.71 -11.84
C LEU A 68 3.60 3.80 -13.03
N THR A 69 2.46 4.45 -12.85
CA THR A 69 1.51 4.75 -13.93
C THR A 69 1.88 6.05 -14.64
N ASP A 70 1.32 6.26 -15.83
CA ASP A 70 1.46 7.49 -16.61
C ASP A 70 0.70 8.70 -16.03
N HIS A 71 -0.09 8.50 -14.97
CA HIS A 71 -0.89 9.54 -14.32
C HIS A 71 -0.40 9.93 -12.91
N GLY A 72 0.83 9.54 -12.54
CA GLY A 72 1.41 9.91 -11.24
C GLY A 72 0.85 9.09 -10.07
N THR A 73 0.35 7.89 -10.35
CA THR A 73 -0.03 6.89 -9.35
C THR A 73 0.93 5.71 -9.40
N LEU A 74 0.86 4.84 -8.39
CA LEU A 74 1.72 3.70 -8.21
C LEU A 74 0.86 2.47 -7.97
N HIS A 75 1.05 1.44 -8.78
CA HIS A 75 0.53 0.10 -8.52
C HIS A 75 1.46 -0.62 -7.56
N VAL A 76 0.88 -1.10 -6.46
CA VAL A 76 1.57 -1.85 -5.42
C VAL A 76 0.98 -3.26 -5.37
N ARG A 77 1.80 -4.24 -5.74
CA ARG A 77 1.47 -5.66 -5.64
C ARG A 77 1.93 -6.21 -4.29
N GLY A 78 1.06 -6.94 -3.62
CA GLY A 78 1.37 -7.61 -2.37
C GLY A 78 0.36 -8.67 -2.01
N LYS A 79 0.53 -9.28 -0.84
CA LYS A 79 -0.41 -10.27 -0.32
C LYS A 79 -1.71 -9.58 0.08
N GLN A 80 -2.84 -10.10 -0.34
CA GLN A 80 -4.13 -9.52 0.05
C GLN A 80 -4.33 -9.63 1.56
N ILE A 81 -4.67 -8.51 2.20
CA ILE A 81 -5.03 -8.52 3.62
C ILE A 81 -6.35 -9.28 3.80
N THR A 82 -6.32 -10.29 4.65
CA THR A 82 -7.48 -11.10 5.04
C THR A 82 -7.72 -11.10 6.54
N ASP A 83 -6.84 -10.44 7.31
CA ASP A 83 -6.95 -10.31 8.76
C ASP A 83 -8.12 -9.41 9.12
N VAL A 84 -9.15 -9.98 9.77
CA VAL A 84 -10.42 -9.30 10.05
C VAL A 84 -10.23 -8.09 10.97
N GLU A 85 -9.28 -8.14 11.90
CA GLU A 85 -9.03 -7.02 12.82
C GLU A 85 -8.45 -5.83 12.06
N VAL A 86 -7.51 -6.09 11.14
CA VAL A 86 -6.91 -5.06 10.28
C VAL A 86 -7.96 -4.48 9.33
N LEU A 87 -8.77 -5.32 8.69
CA LEU A 87 -9.81 -4.87 7.77
C LEU A 87 -10.85 -3.98 8.48
N ALA A 88 -11.20 -4.33 9.72
CA ALA A 88 -12.09 -3.51 10.54
C ALA A 88 -11.46 -2.17 10.95
N GLU A 89 -10.14 -2.14 11.17
CA GLU A 89 -9.41 -0.90 11.50
C GLU A 89 -9.25 0.03 10.29
N LEU A 90 -8.96 -0.54 9.12
CA LEU A 90 -8.81 0.19 7.86
C LEU A 90 -10.15 0.78 7.38
N ASP A 91 -11.28 0.19 7.75
CA ASP A 91 -12.63 0.65 7.38
C ASP A 91 -12.76 0.89 5.86
N LEU A 92 -12.30 -0.09 5.08
CA LEU A 92 -12.09 0.03 3.64
C LEU A 92 -13.36 0.50 2.90
N PRO A 93 -13.30 1.66 2.21
CA PRO A 93 -14.37 2.11 1.34
C PRO A 93 -14.67 1.14 0.20
N ALA A 94 -15.87 1.23 -0.35
CA ALA A 94 -16.22 0.50 -1.57
C ALA A 94 -15.29 0.93 -2.72
N GLY A 95 -14.65 -0.05 -3.37
CA GLY A 95 -13.67 0.21 -4.44
C GLY A 95 -12.22 0.27 -3.96
N GLU A 96 -11.97 0.09 -2.66
CA GLU A 96 -10.62 0.00 -2.09
C GLU A 96 -10.29 -1.42 -1.62
N ASN A 97 -9.00 -1.69 -1.51
CA ASN A 97 -8.46 -2.94 -0.99
C ASN A 97 -7.13 -2.66 -0.27
N ALA A 98 -6.61 -3.65 0.45
CA ALA A 98 -5.35 -3.53 1.15
C ALA A 98 -4.44 -4.73 0.88
N VAL A 99 -3.15 -4.44 0.74
CA VAL A 99 -2.09 -5.44 0.53
C VAL A 99 -0.98 -5.31 1.58
N GLU A 100 -0.40 -6.45 1.94
CA GLU A 100 0.81 -6.55 2.75
C GLU A 100 2.03 -6.70 1.84
N ILE A 101 3.03 -5.86 2.05
CA ILE A 101 4.30 -5.88 1.33
C ILE A 101 5.49 -5.91 2.31
N PRO A 102 6.63 -6.53 1.93
CA PRO A 102 7.83 -6.50 2.74
C PRO A 102 8.46 -5.09 2.75
N LYS A 103 9.10 -4.72 3.86
CA LYS A 103 9.85 -3.45 3.98
C LYS A 103 10.90 -3.24 2.89
N ALA A 104 11.52 -4.33 2.42
CA ALA A 104 12.53 -4.29 1.35
C ALA A 104 11.99 -3.71 0.02
N LEU A 105 10.66 -3.71 -0.18
CA LEU A 105 10.03 -3.12 -1.34
C LEU A 105 10.01 -1.58 -1.29
N LEU A 106 10.04 -1.00 -0.07
CA LEU A 106 10.04 0.44 0.19
C LEU A 106 11.17 0.80 1.19
N PRO A 107 12.45 0.65 0.82
CA PRO A 107 13.57 0.93 1.71
C PRO A 107 13.63 2.41 2.13
N GLU A 108 13.25 3.32 1.23
CA GLU A 108 13.23 4.77 1.47
C GLU A 108 12.18 5.20 2.52
N LEU A 109 11.15 4.38 2.75
CA LEU A 109 10.14 4.68 3.78
C LEU A 109 10.69 4.47 5.20
N VAL A 110 11.77 3.68 5.35
CA VAL A 110 12.41 3.42 6.66
C VAL A 110 13.33 4.58 7.08
N THR A 111 13.91 5.29 6.12
CA THR A 111 14.90 6.37 6.39
C THR A 111 14.24 7.69 6.76
N ALA A 112 12.95 7.87 6.50
CA ALA A 112 12.22 9.10 6.83
C ALA A 112 11.94 9.31 8.33
N ASP A 113 12.15 8.29 9.17
CA ASP A 113 11.94 8.33 10.63
C ASP A 113 13.26 8.36 11.46
N ALA A 114 14.40 8.71 10.85
CA ALA A 114 15.72 8.78 11.51
C ALA A 114 16.26 10.22 11.66
#